data_AF-A0A0E3SDS8-F1
#
_entry.id   AF-A0A0E3SDS8-F1
#
_cell.length_a   1.000
_cell.length_b   1.000
_cell.length_c   1.000
_cell.angle_alpha   90.00
_cell.angle_beta   90.00
_cell.angle_gamma   90.00
#
_symmetry.space_group_name_H-M   'P 1'
#
loop_
_entity.id
_entity.type
_entity.pdbx_description
1 polymer ?
#
loop_
_entity_poly.entity_id
_entity_poly.type
_entity_poly.pdbx_seq_one_letter_code
_entity_poly.pdbx_strand_id
1 'polypeptide(L)' 'MNLTKRHTEIGGFLVFLILYLVFFNFLFRFEEAGYPIYAPGTLIFAFFGYWLGGYLYDKYLR' A
#
# COMPACT_ATOMS: atom_id res chain seq x y z
N MET A 1 9.57 2.31 -20.49
CA MET A 1 9.23 1.57 -19.25
C MET A 1 8.72 0.20 -19.66
N ASN A 2 9.37 -0.88 -19.21
CA ASN A 2 9.06 -2.23 -19.69
C ASN A 2 7.65 -2.66 -19.22
N LEU A 3 6.81 -3.19 -20.11
CA LEU A 3 5.39 -3.50 -19.85
C LEU A 3 5.22 -4.43 -18.64
N THR A 4 6.14 -5.38 -18.47
CA THR A 4 6.18 -6.30 -17.33
C THR A 4 6.36 -5.57 -16.00
N LYS A 5 7.23 -4.55 -15.95
CA LYS A 5 7.51 -3.77 -14.74
C LYS A 5 6.25 -3.04 -14.27
N ARG A 6 5.49 -2.47 -15.20
CA ARG A 6 4.23 -1.77 -14.92
C ARG A 6 3.14 -2.71 -14.39
N HIS A 7 3.06 -3.94 -14.89
CA HIS A 7 2.10 -4.94 -14.39
C HIS A 7 2.44 -5.41 -12.98
N THR A 8 3.72 -5.68 -12.70
CA THR A 8 4.19 -5.99 -11.35
C THR A 8 3.88 -4.85 -10.40
N GLU A 9 4.03 -3.60 -10.85
CA GLU A 9 3.78 -2.45 -10.00
C GLU A 9 2.32 -2.26 -9.63
N ILE A 10 1.43 -2.39 -10.63
CA ILE A 10 -0.02 -2.32 -10.41
C ILE A 10 -0.48 -3.50 -9.54
N GLY A 11 0.06 -4.70 -9.78
CA GLY A 11 -0.23 -5.89 -8.98
C GLY A 11 0.19 -5.72 -7.51
N GLY A 12 1.41 -5.24 -7.27
CA GLY A 12 1.92 -4.97 -5.93
C GLY A 12 1.10 -3.91 -5.20
N PHE A 13 0.71 -2.84 -5.90
CA PHE A 13 -0.16 -1.80 -5.34
C PHE A 13 -1.55 -2.34 -4.96
N LEU A 14 -2.17 -3.17 -5.81
CA LEU A 14 -3.48 -3.76 -5.52
C LEU A 14 -3.44 -4.70 -4.32
N VAL A 15 -2.42 -5.56 -4.22
CA VAL A 15 -2.24 -6.46 -3.07
C VAL A 15 -2.03 -5.64 -1.79
N PHE A 16 -1.17 -4.62 -1.85
CA PHE A 16 -0.96 -3.72 -0.74
C PHE A 16 -2.26 -3.05 -0.29
N LEU A 17 -3.03 -2.50 -1.25
CA LEU A 17 -4.29 -1.81 -0.98
C LEU A 17 -5.29 -2.74 -0.27
N ILE A 18 -5.46 -3.98 -0.75
CA ILE A 18 -6.37 -4.94 -0.12
C ILE A 18 -5.92 -5.25 1.32
N LEU A 19 -4.63 -5.55 1.53
CA LEU A 19 -4.11 -5.86 2.86
C LEU A 19 -4.24 -4.68 3.82
N TYR A 20 -3.99 -3.47 3.32
CA TYR A 20 -4.16 -2.24 4.07
C TYR A 20 -5.61 -2.04 4.52
N LEU A 21 -6.57 -2.19 3.61
CA LEU A 21 -7.99 -2.06 3.92
C LEU A 21 -8.43 -3.08 4.96
N VAL A 22 -8.04 -4.34 4.79
CA VAL A 22 -8.36 -5.42 5.74
C VAL A 22 -7.74 -5.14 7.10
N PHE A 23 -6.46 -4.77 7.16
CA PHE A 23 -5.75 -4.52 8.41
C PHE A 23 -6.40 -3.39 9.21
N PHE A 24 -6.61 -2.23 8.60
CA PHE A 24 -7.23 -1.10 9.30
C PHE A 24 -8.70 -1.35 9.64
N ASN A 25 -9.46 -2.01 8.76
CA ASN A 25 -10.84 -2.37 9.07
C ASN A 25 -10.92 -3.34 10.27
N PHE A 26 -9.98 -4.28 10.38
CA PHE A 26 -9.88 -5.18 11.52
C PHE A 26 -9.44 -4.43 12.79
N LEU A 27 -8.46 -3.53 12.69
CA LEU A 27 -7.92 -2.77 13.82
C LEU A 27 -8.94 -1.80 14.41
N PHE A 28 -9.64 -1.03 13.57
CA PHE A 28 -10.69 -0.10 14.01
C PHE A 28 -11.98 -0.80 14.47
N ARG A 29 -12.22 -2.06 14.07
CA ARG A 29 -13.35 -2.84 14.59
C ARG A 29 -13.25 -3.11 16.09
N PHE A 30 -12.05 -3.11 16.68
CA PHE A 30 -11.85 -3.29 18.11
C PHE A 30 -11.96 -2.02 18.94
N GLU A 31 -11.96 -0.83 18.33
CA GLU A 31 -11.91 0.44 19.06
C GLU A 31 -13.28 1.01 19.44
N GLU A 32 -14.42 0.38 19.08
CA GLU A 32 -15.79 0.88 19.34
C GLU A 32 -16.07 2.34 18.91
N ALA A 33 -15.11 3.00 18.27
CA ALA A 33 -15.21 4.34 17.75
C ALA A 33 -16.13 4.30 16.52
N GLY A 34 -17.37 4.74 16.72
CA GLY A 34 -18.32 4.91 15.64
C GLY A 34 -17.68 5.66 14.49
N TYR A 35 -17.80 5.07 13.31
CA TYR A 35 -17.24 5.48 12.01
C TYR A 35 -15.79 5.03 11.76
N PRO A 36 -15.57 4.05 10.85
CA PRO A 36 -14.23 3.70 10.41
C PRO A 36 -13.65 4.89 9.66
N ILE A 37 -12.83 5.68 10.33
CA ILE A 37 -12.02 6.69 9.68
C ILE A 37 -10.96 5.91 8.91
N TYR A 38 -11.28 5.59 7.65
CA TYR A 38 -10.30 5.32 6.62
C TYR A 38 -9.30 6.47 6.66
N ALA A 39 -8.23 6.35 7.44
CA ALA A 39 -7.26 7.41 7.60
C ALA A 39 -6.56 7.59 6.25
N PRO A 40 -6.86 8.64 5.46
CA PRO A 40 -6.30 8.81 4.13
C PRO A 40 -4.77 8.99 4.20
N GLY A 41 -4.28 9.42 5.37
CA GLY A 41 -2.86 9.55 5.67
C GLY A 41 -2.08 8.24 5.52
N THR A 42 -2.63 7.09 5.91
CA THR A 42 -1.88 5.82 5.85
C THR A 42 -1.79 5.23 4.44
N LEU A 43 -2.68 5.62 3.53
CA LEU A 43 -2.54 5.39 2.08
C LEU A 43 -1.41 6.23 1.47
N ILE A 44 -1.19 7.44 1.99
CA ILE A 44 -0.09 8.30 1.52
C ILE A 44 1.26 7.70 1.93
N PHE A 45 1.42 7.29 3.19
CA PHE A 45 2.65 6.64 3.65
C PHE A 45 2.93 5.32 2.95
N ALA A 46 1.88 4.54 2.69
CA ALA A 46 1.94 3.35 1.86
C ALA A 46 2.44 3.61 0.45
N PHE A 47 1.90 4.64 -0.21
CA PHE A 47 2.31 5.03 -1.55
C PHE A 47 3.78 5.45 -1.58
N PHE A 48 4.21 6.23 -0.59
CA PHE A 48 5.63 6.59 -0.43
C PHE A 48 6.52 5.37 -0.19
N GLY A 49 6.10 4.43 0.65
CA GLY A 49 6.83 3.20 0.92
C GLY A 49 6.96 2.32 -0.34
N TYR A 50 5.87 2.18 -1.09
CA TYR A 50 5.86 1.46 -2.35
C TYR A 50 6.80 2.09 -3.39
N TRP A 51 6.72 3.42 -3.56
CA TRP A 51 7.58 4.17 -4.46
C TRP A 51 9.05 4.07 -4.06
N LEU A 52 9.36 4.23 -2.77
CA LEU A 52 10.72 4.12 -2.25
C LEU A 52 11.28 2.71 -2.41
N GLY A 53 10.48 1.68 -2.10
CA GLY A 53 10.86 0.28 -2.31
C GLY A 53 11.16 -0.02 -3.78
N GLY A 54 10.32 0.47 -4.70
CA GLY A 54 10.55 0.36 -6.14
C GLY A 54 11.83 1.06 -6.60
N TYR A 55 12.10 2.27 -6.09
CA TYR A 55 13.33 3.01 -6.38
C TYR A 55 14.58 2.26 -5.87
N LEU A 56 14.55 1.76 -4.64
CA LEU A 56 15.68 1.03 -4.06
C LEU A 56 15.94 -0.29 -4.79
N TYR A 57 14.88 -1.02 -5.16
CA TYR A 57 15.02 -2.25 -5.94
C TYR A 57 15.70 -1.99 -7.30
N ASP A 58 15.26 -0.97 -8.02
CA ASP A 58 15.82 -0.65 -9.35
C ASP A 58 17.26 -0.13 -9.30
N LYS A 59 17.66 0.51 -8.18
CA LYS A 59 18.98 1.10 -8.01
C LYS A 59 20.03 0.13 -7.47
N TYR A 60 19.61 -0.84 -6.65
CA TYR A 60 20.54 -1.67 -5.87
C TYR A 60 20.45 -3.17 -6.15
N LEU A 61 19.32 -3.67 -6.66
CA LEU A 61 19.08 -5.12 -6.83
C LEU A 61 18.92 -5.57 -8.28
N ARG A 62 18.84 -4.62 -9.23
CA ARG A 62 18.83 -4.86 -10.66
C ARG A 62 20.08 -4.25 -11.31
#